data_AF-A0A7K1ZI47-F1
#
_entry.id   AF-A0A7K1ZI47-F1
#
_cell.length_a   1.000
_cell.length_b   1.000
_cell.length_c   1.000
_cell.angle_alpha   90.00
_cell.angle_beta   90.00
_cell.angle_gamma   90.00
#
_symmetry.space_group_name_H-M   'P 1'
#
loop_
_entity.id
_entity.type
_entity.pdbx_description
1 polymer ?
#
loop_
_entity_poly.entity_id
_entity_poly.type
_entity_poly.pdbx_seq_one_letter_code
_entity_poly.pdbx_strand_id
1 'polypeptide(L)'
;MPLIRRTWTAAEADKWTREDWFVIVLSPICYFALTLGVALSFLLLWEGFAITAASIVLIVWMHWIIDPKMKAISEEYEKNQQEYLRDLEDSVRWKQHEQAAP
;
A
#
# COMPACT_ATOMS: atom_id res chain seq x y z
N MET A 1 -20.69 13.34 4.98
CA MET A 1 -19.79 12.86 3.90
C MET A 1 -18.75 11.97 4.55
N PRO A 2 -18.66 10.67 4.22
CA PRO A 2 -17.74 9.77 4.92
C PRO A 2 -16.30 10.18 4.58
N LEU A 3 -15.50 10.49 5.60
CA LEU A 3 -14.10 10.94 5.48
C LEU A 3 -13.13 9.84 5.01
N ILE A 4 -13.59 8.60 4.86
CA ILE A 4 -12.77 7.44 4.49
C ILE A 4 -13.57 6.60 3.50
N ARG A 5 -13.17 6.60 2.22
CA ARG A 5 -13.73 5.68 1.23
C ARG A 5 -13.11 4.30 1.45
N ARG A 6 -13.96 3.31 1.76
CA ARG A 6 -13.52 1.91 1.99
C ARG A 6 -13.59 1.03 0.75
N THR A 7 -14.25 1.51 -0.31
CA THR A 7 -14.38 0.81 -1.59
C THR A 7 -13.65 1.61 -2.65
N TRP A 8 -12.62 1.01 -3.25
CA TRP A 8 -11.83 1.60 -4.33
C TRP A 8 -11.93 0.69 -5.56
N THR A 9 -12.15 1.27 -6.73
CA THR A 9 -11.85 0.64 -8.03
C THR A 9 -10.39 0.91 -8.39
N ALA A 10 -9.64 0.00 -9.04
CA ALA A 10 -8.20 0.24 -9.20
C ALA A 10 -7.89 1.46 -10.09
N ALA A 11 -8.77 1.82 -11.03
CA ALA A 11 -8.67 3.08 -11.77
C ALA A 11 -8.78 4.35 -10.90
N GLU A 12 -9.43 4.28 -9.73
CA GLU A 12 -9.45 5.35 -8.74
C GLU A 12 -8.31 5.22 -7.73
N ALA A 13 -7.85 4.00 -7.45
CA ALA A 13 -6.73 3.74 -6.56
C ALA A 13 -5.37 4.10 -7.20
N ASP A 14 -5.25 4.03 -8.53
CA ASP A 14 -4.05 4.48 -9.24
C ASP A 14 -3.88 6.02 -9.18
N LYS A 15 -4.99 6.75 -8.98
CA LYS A 15 -4.95 8.20 -8.83
C LYS A 15 -4.38 8.58 -7.45
N TRP A 16 -3.53 9.59 -7.48
CA TRP A 16 -3.00 10.21 -6.28
C TRP A 16 -4.12 10.87 -5.49
N THR A 17 -4.43 10.33 -4.31
CA THR A 17 -5.49 10.85 -3.46
C THR A 17 -4.93 11.83 -2.43
N ARG A 18 -5.80 12.70 -1.90
CA ARG A 18 -5.38 13.65 -0.85
C ARG A 18 -4.88 12.93 0.40
N GLU A 19 -5.43 11.74 0.70
CA GLU A 19 -4.96 10.87 1.77
C GLU A 19 -3.49 10.46 1.59
N ASP A 20 -3.03 10.17 0.37
CA ASP A 20 -1.64 9.78 0.11
C ASP A 20 -0.67 10.94 0.36
N TRP A 21 -1.08 12.18 0.03
CA TRP A 21 -0.27 13.37 0.34
C TRP A 21 -0.05 13.52 1.84
N PHE A 22 -1.10 13.31 2.64
CA PHE A 22 -0.98 13.32 4.10
C PHE A 22 -0.03 12.23 4.58
N VAL A 23 -0.11 11.01 4.04
CA VAL A 23 0.80 9.90 4.37
C VAL A 23 2.25 10.25 4.04
N ILE A 24 2.51 10.84 2.88
CA ILE A 24 3.87 11.19 2.43
C ILE A 24 4.50 12.23 3.36
N VAL A 25 3.75 13.23 3.80
CA VAL A 25 4.26 14.26 4.72
C VAL A 25 4.32 13.77 6.16
N LEU A 26 3.33 12.99 6.59
CA LEU A 26 3.24 12.48 7.96
C LEU A 26 4.25 11.36 8.22
N SER A 27 4.64 10.59 7.20
CA SER A 27 5.59 9.48 7.36
C SER A 27 6.97 9.90 7.92
N PRO A 28 7.70 10.90 7.37
CA PRO A 28 8.94 11.34 7.99
C PRO A 28 8.72 11.89 9.40
N ILE A 29 7.61 12.61 9.64
CA ILE A 29 7.28 13.14 10.98
C ILE A 29 7.06 12.01 11.98
N CYS A 30 6.35 10.96 11.59
CA CYS A 30 6.17 9.74 12.38
C CYS A 30 7.51 9.08 12.71
N TYR A 31 8.40 8.94 11.71
CA TYR A 31 9.71 8.33 11.94
C TYR A 31 10.56 9.18 12.89
N PHE A 32 10.58 10.51 12.71
CA PHE A 32 11.26 11.42 13.63
C PHE A 32 10.70 11.36 15.04
N ALA A 33 9.37 11.39 15.19
CA ALA A 33 8.71 11.31 16.50
C ALA A 33 8.97 9.96 17.18
N LEU A 34 8.98 8.86 16.42
CA LEU A 34 9.29 7.54 16.94
C LEU A 34 10.76 7.44 17.38
N THR A 35 11.71 7.91 16.56
CA THR A 35 13.13 7.94 16.92
C THR A 35 13.36 8.81 18.16
N LEU A 36 12.73 9.99 18.23
CA LEU A 36 12.84 10.90 19.37
C LEU A 36 12.22 10.30 20.63
N GLY A 37 11.03 9.70 20.52
CA GLY A 37 10.36 9.03 21.63
C GLY A 37 11.19 7.87 22.19
N VAL A 38 11.76 7.04 21.32
CA VAL A 38 12.64 5.94 21.73
C VAL A 38 13.92 6.45 22.40
N ALA A 39 14.55 7.49 21.84
CA ALA A 39 15.73 8.12 22.45
C ALA A 39 15.44 8.69 23.85
N LEU A 40 14.31 9.37 24.02
CA LEU A 40 13.87 9.89 25.33
C LEU A 40 13.49 8.77 26.31
N SER A 41 12.96 7.65 25.80
CA SER A 41 12.65 6.47 26.62
C SER A 41 13.92 5.82 27.17
N PHE A 42 15.01 5.82 26.41
CA PHE A 42 16.33 5.39 26.90
C PHE A 42 16.89 6.30 28.00
N LEU A 43 16.50 7.57 28.02
CA LEU A 43 16.81 8.49 29.12
C LEU A 43 15.90 8.29 30.35
N LEU A 44 15.03 7.27 30.36
CA LEU A 44 14.04 6.98 31.40
C LEU A 44 13.05 8.14 31.65
N LEU A 45 12.90 9.05 30.68
CA LEU A 45 11.93 10.14 30.77
C LEU A 45 10.54 9.60 30.44
N TRP A 46 9.57 9.89 31.31
CA TRP A 46 8.17 9.50 31.11
C TRP A 46 7.59 10.02 29.78
N GLU A 47 8.01 11.22 29.37
CA GLU A 47 7.63 11.84 28.10
C GLU A 47 8.05 10.98 26.88
N GLY A 48 9.19 10.29 26.97
CA GLY A 48 9.66 9.40 25.91
C GLY A 48 8.72 8.24 25.67
N PHE A 49 8.23 7.61 26.74
CA PHE A 49 7.26 6.52 26.63
C PHE A 49 5.93 7.00 26.04
N ALA A 50 5.46 8.18 26.44
CA ALA A 50 4.24 8.78 25.91
C ALA A 50 4.35 9.09 24.40
N ILE A 51 5.47 9.69 23.97
CA ILE A 51 5.72 10.01 22.56
C ILE A 51 5.88 8.74 21.72
N THR A 52 6.56 7.72 22.26
CA THR A 52 6.72 6.43 21.58
C THR A 52 5.37 5.74 21.37
N ALA A 53 4.54 5.67 22.41
CA ALA A 53 3.21 5.08 22.32
C ALA A 53 2.32 5.84 21.32
N ALA A 54 2.31 7.17 21.37
CA ALA A 54 1.56 8.00 20.43
C ALA A 54 2.00 7.80 18.97
N SER A 55 3.31 7.71 18.74
CA SER A 55 3.88 7.49 17.41
C SER A 55 3.49 6.13 16.84
N ILE A 56 3.52 5.07 17.66
CA ILE A 56 3.07 3.73 17.24
C ILE A 56 1.59 3.75 16.84
N VAL A 57 0.73 4.38 17.64
CA VAL A 57 -0.70 4.50 17.32
C VAL A 57 -0.91 5.25 16.01
N LEU A 58 -0.16 6.33 15.78
CA LEU A 58 -0.25 7.12 14.55
C LEU A 58 0.16 6.29 13.32
N ILE A 59 1.22 5.49 13.42
CA ILE A 59 1.69 4.61 12.35
C ILE A 59 0.66 3.52 12.03
N VAL A 60 0.10 2.86 13.05
CA VAL A 60 -0.93 1.84 12.86
C VAL A 60 -2.17 2.44 12.21
N TRP A 61 -2.60 3.61 12.66
CA TRP A 61 -3.75 4.32 12.10
C TRP A 61 -3.50 4.69 10.62
N MET A 62 -2.30 5.16 10.29
CA MET A 62 -1.90 5.46 8.91
C MET A 62 -1.95 4.22 8.02
N HIS A 63 -1.39 3.10 8.48
CA HIS A 63 -1.46 1.83 7.73
C HIS A 63 -2.89 1.36 7.50
N TRP A 64 -3.77 1.54 8.48
CA TRP A 64 -5.17 1.15 8.36
C TRP A 64 -5.94 1.96 7.31
N ILE A 65 -5.52 3.21 7.06
CA ILE A 65 -6.08 4.06 6.00
C ILE A 65 -5.59 3.62 4.61
N ILE A 66 -4.33 3.16 4.50
CA ILE A 66 -3.70 2.77 3.22
C ILE A 66 -4.09 1.35 2.77
N ASP A 67 -4.25 0.41 3.71
CA ASP A 67 -4.55 -1.00 3.43
C ASP A 67 -5.72 -1.24 2.44
N PRO A 68 -6.89 -0.56 2.53
CA PRO A 68 -7.98 -0.78 1.57
C PRO A 68 -7.62 -0.40 0.13
N LYS A 69 -6.72 0.57 -0.07
CA LYS A 69 -6.27 1.01 -1.39
C LYS A 69 -5.37 -0.03 -2.04
N MET A 70 -4.44 -0.60 -1.27
CA MET A 70 -3.50 -1.63 -1.74
C MET A 70 -4.21 -2.92 -2.13
N LYS A 71 -5.23 -3.34 -1.36
CA LYS A 71 -6.02 -4.54 -1.69
C LYS A 71 -6.79 -4.39 -3.00
N ALA A 72 -7.41 -3.23 -3.22
CA ALA A 72 -8.13 -2.94 -4.46
C ALA A 72 -7.20 -2.96 -5.69
N ILE A 73 -5.99 -2.41 -5.54
CA ILE A 73 -4.97 -2.46 -6.60
C ILE A 73 -4.53 -3.91 -6.87
N SER A 74 -4.21 -4.67 -5.82
CA SER A 74 -3.73 -6.05 -5.94
C SER A 74 -4.73 -6.98 -6.64
N GLU A 75 -6.03 -6.84 -6.34
CA GLU A 75 -7.08 -7.67 -6.94
C GLU A 75 -7.21 -7.41 -8.46
N GLU A 76 -7.10 -6.16 -8.89
CA GLU A 76 -7.14 -5.81 -10.31
C GLU A 76 -5.86 -6.22 -11.06
N TYR A 77 -4.69 -6.11 -10.40
CA TYR A 77 -3.43 -6.65 -10.95
C TYR A 77 -3.49 -8.17 -11.13
N GLU A 78 -4.00 -8.93 -10.16
CA GLU A 78 -4.14 -10.39 -10.27
C GLU A 78 -5.05 -10.78 -11.45
N LYS A 79 -6.15 -10.05 -11.64
CA LYS A 79 -7.06 -10.28 -12.77
C LYS A 79 -6.37 -10.04 -14.12
N ASN A 80 -5.66 -8.92 -14.26
CA ASN A 80 -4.92 -8.60 -15.48
C ASN A 80 -3.77 -9.59 -15.73
N GLN A 81 -3.12 -10.08 -14.69
CA GLN A 81 -2.03 -11.06 -14.80
C GLN A 81 -2.55 -12.42 -15.28
N GLN A 82 -3.72 -12.85 -14.81
CA GLN A 82 -4.37 -14.07 -15.31
C GLN A 82 -4.76 -13.95 -16.79
N GLU A 83 -5.29 -12.80 -17.20
CA GLU A 83 -5.67 -12.54 -18.59
C GLU A 83 -4.44 -12.56 -19.51
N TYR A 84 -3.35 -11.91 -19.10
CA TYR A 84 -2.09 -11.91 -19.85
C TYR A 84 -1.48 -13.30 -20.01
N LEU A 85 -1.55 -14.16 -18.98
CA LEU A 85 -1.09 -15.54 -19.06
C LEU A 85 -1.90 -16.36 -20.07
N ARG A 86 -3.21 -16.12 -20.13
CA ARG A 86 -4.12 -16.77 -21.09
C ARG A 86 -3.76 -16.39 -22.53
N ASP A 87 -3.59 -15.11 -22.81
CA ASP A 87 -3.21 -14.61 -24.14
C ASP A 87 -1.84 -15.15 -24.58
N LEU A 88 -0.90 -15.28 -23.64
CA LEU A 88 0.40 -15.90 -23.85
C LEU A 88 0.26 -17.39 -24.20
N GLU A 89 -0.52 -18.15 -23.45
CA GLU A 89 -0.76 -19.57 -23.73
C GLU A 89 -1.36 -19.78 -25.12
N ASP A 90 -2.35 -18.97 -25.49
CA ASP A 90 -2.97 -19.04 -26.80
C ASP A 90 -1.94 -18.69 -27.90
N SER A 91 -1.20 -17.58 -27.74
CA SER A 91 -0.16 -17.17 -28.69
C SER A 91 0.95 -18.23 -28.87
N VAL A 92 1.37 -18.88 -27.78
CA VAL A 92 2.35 -19.97 -27.81
C VAL A 92 1.77 -21.18 -28.53
N ARG A 93 0.52 -21.54 -28.26
CA ARG A 93 -0.17 -22.66 -28.92
C ARG A 93 -0.28 -22.44 -30.43
N TRP A 94 -0.65 -21.23 -30.87
CA TRP A 94 -0.67 -20.87 -32.29
C TRP A 94 0.71 -21.02 -32.94
N LYS A 95 1.77 -20.51 -32.31
CA LYS A 95 3.15 -20.65 -32.82
C LYS A 95 3.60 -22.10 -32.92
N GLN A 96 3.23 -22.95 -31.97
CA GLN A 96 3.55 -24.38 -32.01
C GLN A 96 2.83 -25.10 -33.15
N HIS A 97 1.58 -24.75 -33.43
CA HIS A 97 0.85 -25.30 -34.58
C HIS A 97 1.45 -24.86 -35.92
N GLU A 98 1.90 -23.60 -36.03
CA GLU A 98 2.53 -23.07 -37.24
C GLU A 98 3.92 -23.66 -37.49
N GLN A 99 4.69 -23.95 -36.44
CA GLN A 99 5.99 -24.65 -36.53
C GLN A 99 5.86 -26.16 -36.77
N ALA A 100 4.70 -26.76 -36.51
CA ALA A 100 4.42 -28.19 -36.72
C ALA A 100 3.73 -28.49 -38.06
N ALA A 101 3.41 -27.46 -38.86
CA ALA A 101 2.95 -27.63 -40.24
C ALA A 101 4.15 -27.90 -41.16
N PRO A 102 4.13 -28.96 -41.99
CA PRO A 102 5.23 -29.34 -42.87
C PRO A 102 5.48 -28.35 -44.02
#